data_AF-A0A7K8KN54-F1
#
_entry.id   AF-A0A7K8KN54-F1
#
_cell.length_a   1.000
_cell.length_b   1.000
_cell.length_c   1.000
_cell.angle_alpha   90.00
_cell.angle_beta   90.00
_cell.angle_gamma   90.00
#
_symmetry.space_group_name_H-M   'P 1'
#
loop_
_entity.id
_entity.type
_entity.pdbx_description
1 polymer ?
#
loop_
_entity_poly.entity_id
_entity_poly.type
_entity_poly.pdbx_seq_one_letter_code
_entity_poly.pdbx_strand_id
1 'polypeptide(L)'
;VFFYVTRDKEMTCRSHRGENHADCQNSTMHWVCHIHAYEQRIYNFKFDLTLHAELNVHLFQNVQTPPPQNLSVTLMRSGDFLLTWKAADGSQRLGDALEYEVTYKRKWESWEKAVSLLLSNATRCHLSDKDLVPETSYVARVRTRLGQASGSSGQFSEWSTEVSWKTPEGDLQPKNLRCLFNGADRLMCSWEVKKAIITSVLFGLFFRATPASAEEECSPVHEKALPHVPYVVQSCEIPVSNSSSQSQYHVSVRAKTEEKLIEPWKNIKVLPPASVSVTMTKSQEYELRWKKHTLKYNFIKQRYQVEYWKNNQYKKVS
;
A
#
# COMPACT_ATOMS: atom_id res chain seq x y z
N VAL A 1 -16.27 -26.02 47.89
CA VAL A 1 -15.44 -25.22 48.82
C VAL A 1 -15.86 -25.59 50.23
N PHE A 2 -14.92 -26.08 51.04
CA PHE A 2 -15.18 -26.52 52.42
C PHE A 2 -14.37 -25.65 53.39
N PHE A 3 -14.95 -25.42 54.58
CA PHE A 3 -14.31 -24.75 55.71
C PHE A 3 -13.88 -25.80 56.70
N TYR A 4 -12.66 -25.75 57.21
CA TYR A 4 -12.28 -26.53 58.39
C TYR A 4 -11.97 -25.60 59.56
N VAL A 5 -12.62 -25.90 60.68
CA VAL A 5 -12.28 -25.36 62.00
C VAL A 5 -11.27 -26.33 62.61
N THR A 6 -10.30 -25.85 63.39
CA THR A 6 -9.18 -26.60 64.03
C THR A 6 -9.55 -27.81 64.93
N ARG A 7 -10.77 -28.34 64.83
CA ARG A 7 -11.22 -29.66 65.31
C ARG A 7 -12.19 -30.31 64.28
N ASP A 8 -11.66 -30.73 63.14
CA ASP A 8 -12.26 -31.66 62.15
C ASP A 8 -13.76 -31.50 61.82
N LYS A 9 -14.29 -30.29 61.89
CA LYS A 9 -15.66 -29.99 61.44
C LYS A 9 -15.59 -29.26 60.12
N GLU A 10 -15.92 -30.00 59.06
CA GLU A 10 -16.12 -29.44 57.73
C GLU A 10 -17.48 -28.74 57.65
N MET A 11 -17.50 -27.50 57.16
CA MET A 11 -18.72 -26.78 56.82
C MET A 11 -18.77 -26.47 55.33
N THR A 12 -19.91 -26.73 54.71
CA THR A 12 -20.14 -26.54 53.28
C THR A 12 -20.82 -25.20 53.02
N CYS A 13 -20.20 -24.33 52.22
CA CYS A 13 -20.79 -23.05 51.85
C CYS A 13 -21.43 -23.05 50.48
N ARG A 14 -22.44 -22.21 50.31
CA ARG A 14 -23.20 -22.12 49.06
C ARG A 14 -22.74 -20.90 48.27
N SER A 15 -22.58 -21.08 46.96
CA SER A 15 -22.34 -19.98 46.03
C SER A 15 -23.62 -19.18 45.88
N HIS A 16 -23.58 -17.88 46.16
CA HIS A 16 -24.70 -17.00 45.90
C HIS A 16 -24.48 -16.32 44.55
N ARG A 17 -25.36 -16.56 43.58
CA ARG A 17 -25.40 -15.79 42.33
C ARG A 17 -26.42 -14.67 42.50
N GLY A 18 -25.94 -13.50 42.90
CA GLY A 18 -26.70 -12.25 42.77
C GLY A 18 -26.62 -11.34 43.99
N GLU A 19 -25.79 -10.31 43.92
CA GLU A 19 -26.26 -8.93 43.79
C GLU A 19 -25.05 -8.10 43.35
N ASN A 20 -25.19 -7.43 42.21
CA ASN A 20 -24.12 -6.63 41.62
C ASN A 20 -23.85 -5.43 42.54
N HIS A 21 -22.84 -5.55 43.39
CA HIS A 21 -22.26 -4.38 44.04
C HIS A 21 -21.57 -3.55 42.96
N ALA A 22 -21.92 -2.26 42.87
CA ALA A 22 -21.56 -1.35 41.78
C ALA A 22 -20.04 -1.15 41.55
N ASP A 23 -19.19 -1.77 42.36
CA ASP A 23 -17.73 -1.57 42.37
C ASP A 23 -16.92 -2.78 41.87
N CYS A 24 -17.57 -3.87 41.44
CA CYS A 24 -16.85 -5.07 40.97
C CYS A 24 -17.50 -5.68 39.71
N GLN A 25 -16.76 -5.67 38.61
CA GLN A 25 -17.17 -6.22 37.32
C GLN A 25 -17.25 -7.77 37.36
N ASN A 26 -18.46 -8.31 37.16
CA ASN A 26 -18.89 -9.59 36.55
C ASN A 26 -18.07 -10.91 36.64
N SER A 27 -16.97 -10.99 37.39
CA SER A 27 -16.02 -12.11 37.33
C SER A 27 -15.71 -12.73 38.69
N THR A 28 -16.44 -12.38 39.75
CA THR A 28 -16.22 -12.91 41.10
C THR A 28 -17.39 -13.81 41.51
N MET A 29 -17.09 -15.06 41.87
CA MET A 29 -18.07 -15.95 42.52
C MET A 29 -18.09 -15.68 44.03
N HIS A 30 -19.21 -15.18 44.53
CA HIS A 30 -19.42 -14.93 45.95
C HIS A 30 -19.89 -16.20 46.67
N TRP A 31 -19.24 -16.52 47.79
CA TRP A 31 -19.58 -17.65 48.64
C TRP A 31 -20.04 -17.11 50.00
N VAL A 32 -21.23 -17.50 50.43
CA VAL A 32 -21.80 -17.10 51.72
C VAL A 32 -21.85 -18.31 52.63
N CYS A 33 -21.42 -18.08 53.88
CA CYS A 33 -21.31 -19.09 54.92
C CYS A 33 -22.03 -18.61 56.17
N HIS A 34 -22.98 -19.39 56.67
CA HIS A 34 -23.62 -19.09 57.93
C HIS A 34 -22.92 -19.89 59.04
N ILE A 35 -22.27 -19.16 59.95
CA ILE A 35 -21.53 -19.73 61.06
C ILE A 35 -22.30 -19.41 62.34
N HIS A 36 -22.78 -20.44 63.04
CA HIS A 36 -23.40 -20.31 64.36
C HIS A 36 -22.40 -20.75 65.43
N ALA A 37 -21.48 -19.87 65.81
CA ALA A 37 -20.51 -20.11 66.87
C ALA A 37 -20.28 -18.83 67.68
N TYR A 38 -20.22 -18.96 69.01
CA TYR A 38 -20.07 -17.84 69.96
C TYR A 38 -18.60 -17.52 70.30
N GLU A 39 -17.62 -18.22 69.72
CA GLU A 39 -16.18 -18.06 69.99
C GLU A 39 -15.41 -17.72 68.71
N GLN A 40 -14.36 -16.90 68.81
CA GLN A 40 -13.43 -16.61 67.71
C GLN A 40 -12.65 -17.87 67.34
N ARG A 41 -12.83 -18.36 66.11
CA ARG A 41 -12.06 -19.47 65.55
C ARG A 41 -11.39 -19.07 64.25
N ILE A 42 -10.23 -19.66 63.97
CA ILE A 42 -9.50 -19.48 62.71
C ILE A 42 -10.11 -20.45 61.69
N TYR A 43 -10.55 -19.92 60.55
CA TYR A 43 -11.09 -20.67 59.42
C TYR A 43 -10.10 -20.61 58.27
N ASN A 44 -9.83 -21.75 57.66
CA ASN A 44 -8.97 -21.84 56.48
C ASN A 44 -9.79 -22.24 55.26
N PHE A 45 -9.51 -21.57 54.14
CA PHE A 45 -10.17 -21.82 52.87
C PHE A 45 -9.40 -22.88 52.10
N LYS A 46 -10.02 -24.04 51.86
CA LYS A 46 -9.47 -25.06 50.95
C LYS A 46 -10.34 -25.14 49.70
N PHE A 47 -9.75 -24.80 48.57
CA PHE A 47 -10.36 -24.98 47.26
C PHE A 47 -9.99 -26.39 46.77
N ASP A 48 -10.98 -27.26 46.63
CA ASP A 48 -10.82 -28.50 45.89
C ASP A 48 -11.16 -28.21 44.43
N LEU A 49 -10.17 -27.66 43.71
CA LEU A 49 -10.26 -27.36 42.29
C LEU A 49 -9.26 -28.26 41.57
N THR A 50 -9.73 -29.39 41.08
CA THR A 50 -8.96 -30.23 40.14
C THR A 50 -8.95 -29.57 38.77
N LEU A 51 -8.15 -28.51 38.62
CA LEU A 51 -7.89 -27.84 37.34
C LEU A 51 -6.96 -28.72 36.50
N HIS A 52 -7.56 -29.59 35.69
CA HIS A 52 -6.85 -30.41 34.73
C HIS A 52 -7.60 -30.39 33.40
N ALA A 53 -6.84 -30.48 32.32
CA ALA A 53 -7.36 -30.60 30.96
C ALA A 53 -6.69 -31.82 30.33
N GLU A 54 -7.52 -32.72 29.81
CA GLU A 54 -7.07 -33.93 29.12
C GLU A 54 -7.62 -33.91 27.69
N LEU A 55 -6.81 -34.35 26.73
CA LEU A 55 -7.19 -34.41 25.33
C LEU A 55 -6.64 -35.69 24.71
N ASN A 56 -7.55 -36.51 24.16
CA ASN A 56 -7.18 -37.65 23.33
C ASN A 56 -6.84 -37.16 21.93
N VAL A 57 -5.56 -37.20 21.55
CA VAL A 57 -5.08 -36.70 20.25
C VAL A 57 -4.94 -37.86 19.26
N HIS A 58 -5.78 -37.85 18.22
CA HIS A 58 -5.63 -38.76 17.09
C HIS A 58 -4.55 -38.25 16.13
N LEU A 59 -3.40 -38.93 16.09
CA LEU A 59 -2.20 -38.49 15.36
C LEU A 59 -2.46 -38.20 13.87
N PHE A 60 -3.19 -39.08 13.17
CA PHE A 60 -3.45 -38.95 11.73
C PHE A 60 -4.52 -37.91 11.37
N GLN A 61 -5.25 -37.41 12.36
CA GLN A 61 -6.23 -36.32 12.19
C GLN A 61 -5.66 -34.96 12.60
N ASN A 62 -4.56 -34.95 13.36
CA ASN A 62 -3.92 -33.74 13.89
C ASN A 62 -2.47 -33.64 13.39
N VAL A 63 -2.28 -33.75 12.08
CA VAL A 63 -0.96 -33.67 11.44
C VAL A 63 -0.64 -32.21 11.12
N GLN A 64 0.44 -31.70 11.73
CA GLN A 64 1.11 -30.48 11.30
C GLN A 64 2.49 -30.87 10.74
N THR A 65 2.71 -30.58 9.48
CA THR A 65 3.98 -30.90 8.82
C THR A 65 5.06 -29.86 9.15
N PRO A 66 6.35 -30.20 9.13
CA PRO A 66 7.40 -29.20 9.30
C PRO A 66 7.45 -28.24 8.09
N PRO A 67 7.92 -27.01 8.28
CA PRO A 67 7.96 -25.99 7.23
C PRO A 67 8.88 -26.41 6.06
N PRO A 68 8.56 -26.03 4.81
CA PRO A 68 9.43 -26.24 3.66
C PRO A 68 10.81 -25.59 3.85
N GLN A 69 11.84 -26.22 3.30
CA GLN A 69 13.24 -25.79 3.47
C GLN A 69 13.89 -25.41 2.14
N ASN A 70 15.02 -24.71 2.19
CA ASN A 70 15.82 -24.33 1.02
C ASN A 70 15.03 -23.55 -0.04
N LEU A 71 14.16 -22.64 0.40
CA LEU A 71 13.46 -21.73 -0.50
C LEU A 71 14.46 -20.81 -1.21
N SER A 72 14.47 -20.86 -2.53
CA SER A 72 15.36 -20.06 -3.37
C SER A 72 14.62 -19.52 -4.59
N VAL A 73 15.12 -18.43 -5.15
CA VAL A 73 14.58 -17.77 -6.35
C VAL A 73 15.66 -17.72 -7.42
N THR A 74 15.30 -18.12 -8.63
CA THR A 74 16.18 -18.02 -9.81
C THR A 74 15.50 -17.21 -10.92
N LEU A 75 16.23 -16.27 -11.51
CA LEU A 75 15.78 -15.52 -12.68
C LEU A 75 15.97 -16.39 -13.93
N MET A 76 14.88 -16.67 -14.64
CA MET A 76 14.90 -17.45 -15.87
C MET A 76 15.31 -16.58 -17.07
N ARG A 77 15.78 -17.23 -18.14
CA ARG A 77 16.11 -16.54 -19.40
C ARG A 77 14.91 -15.84 -20.04
N SER A 78 13.68 -16.25 -19.72
CA SER A 78 12.45 -15.60 -20.18
C SER A 78 12.19 -14.25 -19.50
N GLY A 79 12.88 -13.94 -18.40
CA GLY A 79 12.57 -12.80 -17.52
C GLY A 79 11.75 -13.19 -16.28
N ASP A 80 11.12 -14.36 -16.29
CA ASP A 80 10.29 -14.86 -15.19
C ASP A 80 11.14 -15.33 -13.99
N PHE A 81 10.50 -15.43 -12.82
CA PHE A 81 11.14 -15.90 -11.60
C PHE A 81 10.66 -17.31 -11.26
N LEU A 82 11.61 -18.20 -10.98
CA LEU A 82 11.33 -19.57 -10.53
C LEU A 82 11.69 -19.71 -9.06
N LEU A 83 10.65 -19.90 -8.23
CA LEU A 83 10.79 -20.25 -6.82
C LEU A 83 10.94 -21.76 -6.72
N THR A 84 11.90 -22.24 -5.94
CA THR A 84 12.09 -23.67 -5.66
C THR A 84 12.32 -23.89 -4.17
N TRP A 85 11.79 -24.99 -3.64
CA TRP A 85 11.96 -25.40 -2.25
C TRP A 85 12.02 -26.92 -2.14
N LYS A 86 12.35 -27.41 -0.96
CA LYS A 86 12.32 -28.85 -0.63
C LYS A 86 11.29 -29.10 0.47
N ALA A 87 10.59 -30.22 0.36
CA ALA A 87 9.82 -30.77 1.48
C ALA A 87 10.78 -31.02 2.66
N ALA A 88 10.30 -30.79 3.89
CA ALA A 88 11.09 -31.06 5.07
C ALA A 88 11.49 -32.54 5.19
N ASP A 89 12.62 -32.80 5.82
CA ASP A 89 13.05 -34.17 6.12
C ASP A 89 12.00 -34.88 6.98
N GLY A 90 11.57 -36.07 6.54
CA GLY A 90 10.47 -36.83 7.16
C GLY A 90 9.09 -36.66 6.49
N SER A 91 8.84 -35.58 5.75
CA SER A 91 7.60 -35.42 4.96
C SER A 91 7.70 -35.92 3.52
N GLN A 92 8.89 -36.40 3.11
CA GLN A 92 9.14 -36.97 1.78
C GLN A 92 8.25 -38.17 1.44
N ARG A 93 7.87 -38.97 2.45
CA ARG A 93 6.94 -40.12 2.27
C ARG A 93 5.50 -39.70 2.01
N LEU A 94 5.18 -38.43 2.26
CA LEU A 94 3.85 -37.83 2.13
C LEU A 94 3.69 -37.06 0.80
N GLY A 95 4.70 -37.11 -0.08
CA GLY A 95 4.89 -36.23 -1.24
C GLY A 95 3.62 -35.88 -2.02
N ASP A 96 2.91 -36.89 -2.55
CA ASP A 96 1.74 -36.67 -3.40
C ASP A 96 0.51 -36.15 -2.64
N ALA A 97 0.53 -36.22 -1.31
CA ALA A 97 -0.53 -35.74 -0.44
C ALA A 97 -0.26 -34.32 0.11
N LEU A 98 0.79 -33.63 -0.34
CA LEU A 98 1.12 -32.28 0.13
C LEU A 98 0.61 -31.18 -0.81
N GLU A 99 0.03 -30.15 -0.20
CA GLU A 99 -0.28 -28.88 -0.83
C GLU A 99 0.61 -27.79 -0.27
N TYR A 100 1.16 -26.96 -1.14
CA TYR A 100 2.02 -25.85 -0.78
C TYR A 100 1.30 -24.53 -1.04
N GLU A 101 1.34 -23.63 -0.06
CA GLU A 101 0.93 -22.25 -0.23
C GLU A 101 2.18 -21.38 -0.33
N VAL A 102 2.35 -20.76 -1.50
CA VAL A 102 3.39 -19.77 -1.78
C VAL A 102 2.77 -18.39 -1.63
N THR A 103 3.28 -17.59 -0.71
CA THR A 103 2.81 -16.22 -0.52
C THR A 103 3.94 -15.25 -0.79
N TYR A 104 3.69 -14.23 -1.62
CA TYR A 104 4.67 -13.20 -1.94
C TYR A 104 4.08 -11.80 -1.94
N LYS A 105 4.93 -10.83 -1.65
CA LYS A 105 4.56 -9.41 -1.59
C LYS A 105 5.75 -8.52 -1.90
N ARG A 106 5.51 -7.24 -2.16
CA ARG A 106 6.59 -6.25 -2.17
C ARG A 106 7.13 -6.08 -0.76
N LYS A 107 8.42 -5.82 -0.63
CA LYS A 107 9.11 -5.78 0.67
C LYS A 107 8.44 -4.79 1.65
N TRP A 108 7.92 -3.68 1.14
CA TRP A 108 7.25 -2.62 1.92
C TRP A 108 5.77 -2.90 2.23
N GLU A 109 5.14 -3.89 1.59
CA GLU A 109 3.72 -4.21 1.82
C GLU A 109 3.51 -5.04 3.09
N SER A 110 2.29 -5.01 3.65
CA SER A 110 1.89 -5.93 4.72
C SER A 110 1.60 -7.33 4.15
N TRP A 111 1.75 -8.36 4.98
CA TRP A 111 1.40 -9.74 4.58
C TRP A 111 -0.09 -9.95 4.34
N GLU A 112 -0.97 -9.08 4.86
CA GLU A 112 -2.42 -9.11 4.60
C GLU A 112 -2.78 -8.80 3.14
N LYS A 113 -1.92 -8.07 2.43
CA LYS A 113 -2.11 -7.71 1.01
C LYS A 113 -1.30 -8.60 0.06
N ALA A 114 -0.65 -9.64 0.59
CA ALA A 114 0.19 -10.51 -0.20
C ALA A 114 -0.63 -11.38 -1.15
N VAL A 115 -0.01 -11.79 -2.25
CA VAL A 115 -0.59 -12.75 -3.18
C VAL A 115 -0.27 -14.15 -2.68
N SER A 116 -1.29 -14.97 -2.44
CA SER A 116 -1.15 -16.39 -2.12
C SER A 116 -1.49 -17.25 -3.32
N LEU A 117 -0.63 -18.22 -3.60
CA LEU A 117 -0.79 -19.23 -4.64
C LEU A 117 -0.80 -20.61 -3.97
N LEU A 118 -1.86 -21.39 -4.20
CA LEU A 118 -1.96 -22.76 -3.72
C LEU A 118 -1.55 -23.72 -4.83
N LEU A 119 -0.61 -24.62 -4.53
CA LEU A 119 -0.03 -25.56 -5.48
C LEU A 119 -0.11 -26.98 -4.91
N SER A 120 -0.67 -27.90 -5.68
CA SER A 120 -0.75 -29.32 -5.29
C SER A 120 0.47 -30.08 -5.81
N ASN A 121 1.15 -30.83 -4.94
CA ASN A 121 2.31 -31.66 -5.30
C ASN A 121 3.38 -30.95 -6.15
N ALA A 122 3.67 -29.69 -5.84
CA ALA A 122 4.70 -28.91 -6.53
C ALA A 122 5.74 -28.41 -5.55
N THR A 123 7.01 -28.56 -5.89
CA THR A 123 8.16 -28.00 -5.15
C THR A 123 8.76 -26.77 -5.85
N ARG A 124 8.04 -26.27 -6.86
CA ARG A 124 8.43 -25.12 -7.67
C ARG A 124 7.22 -24.28 -8.04
N CYS A 125 7.43 -22.97 -8.14
CA CYS A 125 6.41 -22.00 -8.55
C CYS A 125 7.02 -21.02 -9.55
N HIS A 126 6.31 -20.81 -10.66
CA HIS A 126 6.67 -19.83 -11.68
C HIS A 126 5.92 -18.53 -11.41
N LEU A 127 6.66 -17.42 -11.31
CA LEU A 127 6.12 -16.07 -11.22
C LEU A 127 6.45 -15.33 -12.51
N SER A 128 5.41 -14.93 -13.23
CA SER A 128 5.52 -14.17 -14.48
C SER A 128 6.04 -12.75 -14.21
N ASP A 129 7.00 -12.28 -15.00
CA ASP A 129 7.51 -10.90 -14.90
C ASP A 129 6.39 -9.86 -15.10
N LYS A 130 5.37 -10.19 -15.90
CA LYS A 130 4.23 -9.30 -16.17
C LYS A 130 3.37 -9.01 -14.94
N ASP A 131 3.37 -9.91 -13.96
CA ASP A 131 2.58 -9.78 -12.73
C ASP A 131 3.37 -9.07 -11.62
N LEU A 132 4.65 -8.77 -11.87
CA LEU A 132 5.55 -8.11 -10.94
C LEU A 132 5.82 -6.67 -11.37
N VAL A 133 5.99 -5.79 -10.40
CA VAL A 133 6.42 -4.42 -10.67
C VAL A 133 7.93 -4.41 -10.88
N PRO A 134 8.46 -3.82 -11.96
CA PRO A 134 9.90 -3.70 -12.18
C PRO A 134 10.62 -2.88 -11.09
N GLU A 135 11.95 -2.98 -11.03
CA GLU A 135 12.83 -2.31 -10.05
C GLU A 135 12.42 -2.45 -8.57
N THR A 136 11.59 -3.44 -8.25
CA THR A 136 10.94 -3.57 -6.95
C THR A 136 11.51 -4.77 -6.21
N SER A 137 11.74 -4.59 -4.91
CA SER A 137 12.14 -5.69 -4.04
C SER A 137 10.92 -6.46 -3.56
N TYR A 138 10.93 -7.77 -3.77
CA TYR A 138 9.90 -8.70 -3.35
C TYR A 138 10.44 -9.64 -2.26
N VAL A 139 9.50 -10.20 -1.50
CA VAL A 139 9.75 -11.24 -0.52
C VAL A 139 8.68 -12.32 -0.65
N ALA A 140 9.09 -13.59 -0.54
CA ALA A 140 8.20 -14.74 -0.55
C ALA A 140 8.49 -15.69 0.59
N ARG A 141 7.46 -16.44 0.99
CA ARG A 141 7.51 -17.52 1.97
C ARG A 141 6.57 -18.63 1.54
N VAL A 142 6.87 -19.86 1.94
CA VAL A 142 6.09 -21.04 1.58
C VAL A 142 5.74 -21.81 2.83
N ARG A 143 4.53 -22.34 2.91
CA ARG A 143 4.11 -23.31 3.93
C ARG A 143 3.41 -24.48 3.28
N THR A 144 3.31 -25.59 3.99
CA THR A 144 2.72 -26.82 3.46
C THR A 144 1.56 -27.28 4.35
N ARG A 145 0.61 -27.98 3.77
CA ARG A 145 -0.43 -28.71 4.49
C ARG A 145 -0.69 -30.05 3.83
N LEU A 146 -1.41 -30.91 4.55
CA LEU A 146 -1.95 -32.12 3.94
C LEU A 146 -3.12 -31.76 3.02
N GLY A 147 -3.10 -32.27 1.80
CA GLY A 147 -4.10 -32.01 0.78
C GLY A 147 -5.43 -32.70 1.05
N GLN A 148 -6.50 -32.20 0.44
CA GLN A 148 -7.86 -32.72 0.70
C GLN A 148 -8.06 -34.18 0.25
N ALA A 149 -7.26 -34.64 -0.72
CA ALA A 149 -7.35 -36.00 -1.27
C ALA A 149 -6.94 -37.12 -0.27
N SER A 150 -6.24 -36.79 0.82
CA SER A 150 -5.80 -37.75 1.84
C SER A 150 -6.80 -37.97 2.99
N GLY A 151 -8.05 -37.50 2.85
CA GLY A 151 -9.12 -37.80 3.81
C GLY A 151 -9.14 -36.94 5.08
N SER A 152 -8.22 -35.98 5.22
CA SER A 152 -8.27 -34.90 6.21
C SER A 152 -7.48 -33.68 5.71
N SER A 153 -8.02 -32.47 5.90
CA SER A 153 -7.28 -31.22 5.68
C SER A 153 -6.44 -30.95 6.92
N GLY A 154 -5.16 -31.29 6.88
CA GLY A 154 -4.23 -31.00 7.97
C GLY A 154 -4.06 -29.48 8.17
N GLN A 155 -3.62 -29.10 9.37
CA GLN A 155 -3.24 -27.71 9.66
C GLN A 155 -2.00 -27.34 8.82
N PHE A 156 -1.93 -26.08 8.40
CA PHE A 156 -0.73 -25.57 7.75
C PHE A 156 0.48 -25.63 8.68
N SER A 157 1.63 -25.94 8.10
CA SER A 157 2.92 -25.77 8.76
C SER A 157 3.15 -24.29 9.12
N GLU A 158 4.14 -24.06 9.97
CA GLU A 158 4.79 -22.76 10.04
C GLU A 158 5.33 -22.34 8.66
N TRP A 159 5.60 -21.04 8.51
CA TRP A 159 6.20 -20.52 7.29
C TRP A 159 7.67 -20.92 7.17
N SER A 160 8.12 -21.13 5.94
CA SER A 160 9.55 -21.23 5.61
C SER A 160 10.28 -19.93 5.93
N THR A 161 11.61 -19.99 5.94
CA THR A 161 12.44 -18.78 5.87
C THR A 161 12.09 -17.97 4.63
N GLU A 162 12.02 -16.65 4.79
CA GLU A 162 11.70 -15.73 3.72
C GLU A 162 12.86 -15.65 2.71
N VAL A 163 12.52 -15.58 1.42
CA VAL A 163 13.48 -15.30 0.35
C VAL A 163 13.16 -13.97 -0.29
N SER A 164 14.19 -13.17 -0.58
CA SER A 164 14.03 -11.87 -1.24
C SER A 164 14.71 -11.83 -2.59
N TRP A 165 14.09 -11.17 -3.57
CA TRP A 165 14.68 -10.87 -4.86
C TRP A 165 14.31 -9.46 -5.31
N LYS A 166 14.98 -8.99 -6.35
CA LYS A 166 14.70 -7.69 -6.98
C LYS A 166 14.40 -7.92 -8.46
N THR A 167 13.32 -7.32 -8.94
CA THR A 167 12.98 -7.32 -10.37
C THR A 167 13.91 -6.40 -11.16
N PRO A 168 14.21 -6.73 -12.43
CA PRO A 168 15.07 -5.92 -13.30
C PRO A 168 14.46 -4.55 -13.60
N GLU A 169 15.22 -3.70 -14.29
CA GLU A 169 14.72 -2.40 -14.75
C GLU A 169 13.56 -2.55 -15.73
N GLY A 170 12.51 -1.76 -15.50
CA GLY A 170 11.30 -1.77 -16.31
C GLY A 170 11.28 -0.66 -17.35
N ASP A 171 10.32 -0.77 -18.26
CA ASP A 171 9.95 0.34 -19.13
C ASP A 171 9.34 1.51 -18.33
N LEU A 172 9.20 2.66 -19.00
CA LEU A 172 8.62 3.87 -18.43
C LEU A 172 7.07 3.86 -18.45
N GLN A 173 6.45 2.71 -18.73
CA GLN A 173 5.01 2.59 -18.88
C GLN A 173 4.32 2.53 -17.50
N PRO A 174 3.10 3.08 -17.35
CA PRO A 174 2.28 2.84 -16.16
C PRO A 174 2.06 1.34 -15.94
N LYS A 175 2.14 0.90 -14.69
CA LYS A 175 1.93 -0.51 -14.31
C LYS A 175 0.84 -0.63 -13.25
N ASN A 176 0.43 -1.86 -12.99
CA ASN A 176 -0.49 -2.20 -11.91
C ASN A 176 -1.84 -1.45 -11.98
N LEU A 177 -2.37 -1.24 -13.21
CA LEU A 177 -3.70 -0.65 -13.39
C LEU A 177 -4.76 -1.60 -12.85
N ARG A 178 -5.47 -1.16 -11.81
CA ARG A 178 -6.56 -1.91 -11.17
C ARG A 178 -7.77 -1.02 -11.01
N CYS A 179 -8.94 -1.53 -11.35
CA CYS A 179 -10.21 -0.85 -11.16
C CYS A 179 -11.15 -1.72 -10.33
N LEU A 180 -11.77 -1.14 -9.31
CA LEU A 180 -12.68 -1.80 -8.39
C LEU A 180 -14.01 -1.06 -8.37
N PHE A 181 -15.09 -1.74 -8.76
CA PHE A 181 -16.45 -1.20 -8.70
C PHE A 181 -17.02 -1.42 -7.30
N ASN A 182 -17.59 -0.37 -6.70
CA ASN A 182 -18.16 -0.44 -5.35
C ASN A 182 -19.53 -1.15 -5.30
N GLY A 183 -20.09 -1.57 -6.45
CA GLY A 183 -21.40 -2.21 -6.53
C GLY A 183 -22.58 -1.22 -6.55
N ALA A 184 -22.31 0.09 -6.53
CA ALA A 184 -23.32 1.13 -6.51
C ALA A 184 -23.15 2.10 -7.69
N ASP A 185 -22.18 3.01 -7.59
CA ASP A 185 -22.09 4.19 -8.43
C ASP A 185 -20.65 4.63 -8.74
N ARG A 186 -19.64 3.92 -8.23
CA ARG A 186 -18.23 4.36 -8.32
C ARG A 186 -17.30 3.24 -8.72
N LEU A 187 -16.50 3.50 -9.75
CA LEU A 187 -15.41 2.66 -10.20
C LEU A 187 -14.08 3.34 -9.82
N MET A 188 -13.42 2.82 -8.80
CA MET A 188 -12.13 3.34 -8.32
C MET A 188 -11.00 2.68 -9.09
N CYS A 189 -10.27 3.45 -9.88
CA CYS A 189 -9.09 2.99 -10.61
C CYS A 189 -7.80 3.51 -9.98
N SER A 190 -6.76 2.67 -9.93
CA SER A 190 -5.44 3.02 -9.42
C SER A 190 -4.35 2.42 -10.31
N TRP A 191 -3.24 3.14 -10.44
CA TRP A 191 -2.08 2.73 -11.24
C TRP A 191 -0.79 3.26 -10.62
N GLU A 192 0.34 2.74 -11.08
CA GLU A 192 1.67 3.09 -10.57
C GLU A 192 2.55 3.66 -11.68
N VAL A 193 3.23 4.76 -11.36
CA VAL A 193 4.15 5.48 -12.26
C VAL A 193 5.47 5.78 -11.56
N LYS A 194 6.58 5.80 -12.32
CA LYS A 194 7.92 6.04 -11.77
C LYS A 194 8.07 7.50 -11.35
N LYS A 195 8.60 7.74 -10.15
CA LYS A 195 8.83 9.09 -9.58
C LYS A 195 9.65 10.00 -10.50
N ALA A 196 10.62 9.42 -11.21
CA ALA A 196 11.47 10.16 -12.13
C ALA A 196 10.73 10.71 -13.37
N ILE A 197 9.56 10.16 -13.72
CA ILE A 197 8.81 10.55 -14.93
C ILE A 197 7.77 11.62 -14.59
N ILE A 198 7.13 11.52 -13.43
CA ILE A 198 6.02 12.42 -13.05
C ILE A 198 6.45 13.88 -12.89
N THR A 199 7.75 14.17 -12.84
CA THR A 199 8.28 15.55 -12.87
C THR A 199 8.15 16.21 -14.25
N SER A 200 8.02 15.41 -15.31
CA SER A 200 8.06 15.89 -16.70
C SER A 200 6.80 15.51 -17.49
N VAL A 201 6.11 14.44 -17.09
CA VAL A 201 4.94 13.91 -17.79
C VAL A 201 3.80 13.76 -16.79
N LEU A 202 2.65 14.37 -17.11
CA LEU A 202 1.41 14.14 -16.39
C LEU A 202 0.69 12.94 -17.01
N PHE A 203 0.18 12.05 -16.18
CA PHE A 203 -0.65 10.93 -16.63
C PHE A 203 -2.11 11.20 -16.33
N GLY A 204 -2.96 10.93 -17.30
CA GLY A 204 -4.42 10.97 -17.16
C GLY A 204 -4.99 9.56 -17.32
N LEU A 205 -6.13 9.34 -16.68
CA LEU A 205 -6.93 8.13 -16.87
C LEU A 205 -8.10 8.45 -17.79
N PHE A 206 -8.24 7.68 -18.86
CA PHE A 206 -9.26 7.85 -19.88
C PHE A 206 -10.13 6.61 -19.96
N PHE A 207 -11.44 6.79 -20.04
CA PHE A 207 -12.38 5.68 -20.03
C PHE A 207 -13.49 5.83 -21.07
N ARG A 208 -14.07 4.68 -21.44
CA ARG A 208 -15.30 4.59 -22.23
C ARG A 208 -16.27 3.68 -21.50
N ALA A 209 -17.48 4.18 -21.24
CA ALA A 209 -18.52 3.41 -20.56
C ALA A 209 -19.08 2.27 -21.43
N THR A 210 -19.04 2.42 -22.76
CA THR A 210 -19.38 1.39 -23.73
C THR A 210 -18.43 1.47 -24.94
N PRO A 211 -18.30 0.43 -25.77
CA PRO A 211 -17.45 0.48 -26.97
C PRO A 211 -17.79 1.62 -27.95
N ALA A 212 -19.05 2.08 -27.95
CA ALA A 212 -19.54 3.15 -28.82
C ALA A 212 -19.51 4.54 -28.19
N SER A 213 -19.24 4.67 -26.88
CA SER A 213 -19.22 5.98 -26.22
C SER A 213 -17.98 6.78 -26.59
N ALA A 214 -18.10 8.11 -26.49
CA ALA A 214 -16.93 8.98 -26.49
C ALA A 214 -16.01 8.61 -25.32
N GLU A 215 -14.73 8.92 -25.50
CA GLU A 215 -13.72 8.73 -24.47
C GLU A 215 -13.69 9.96 -23.56
N GLU A 216 -13.78 9.72 -22.26
CA GLU A 216 -13.81 10.74 -21.23
C GLU A 216 -12.54 10.69 -20.37
N GLU A 217 -12.12 11.84 -19.85
CA GLU A 217 -10.99 11.94 -18.91
C GLU A 217 -11.51 11.95 -17.47
N CYS A 218 -10.96 11.06 -16.64
CA CYS A 218 -11.28 11.02 -15.22
C CYS A 218 -10.54 12.13 -14.48
N SER A 219 -11.27 12.90 -13.66
CA SER A 219 -10.70 13.96 -12.82
C SER A 219 -11.48 14.12 -11.50
N PRO A 220 -10.82 14.48 -10.39
CA PRO A 220 -9.38 14.72 -10.23
C PRO A 220 -8.57 13.42 -10.05
N VAL A 221 -7.30 13.45 -10.46
CA VAL A 221 -6.33 12.38 -10.16
C VAL A 221 -5.69 12.65 -8.81
N HIS A 222 -5.81 11.70 -7.89
CA HIS A 222 -5.14 11.72 -6.59
C HIS A 222 -3.80 11.02 -6.66
N GLU A 223 -2.83 11.54 -5.90
CA GLU A 223 -1.48 11.00 -5.85
C GLU A 223 -1.08 10.62 -4.42
N LYS A 224 -0.50 9.42 -4.27
CA LYS A 224 0.02 8.92 -3.01
C LYS A 224 1.46 8.41 -3.18
N ALA A 225 2.39 9.16 -2.59
CA ALA A 225 3.78 8.74 -2.53
C ALA A 225 3.99 7.69 -1.42
N LEU A 226 4.69 6.60 -1.78
CA LEU A 226 5.12 5.59 -0.81
C LEU A 226 6.61 5.81 -0.47
N PRO A 227 6.99 5.82 0.82
CA PRO A 227 8.39 5.93 1.25
C PRO A 227 9.22 4.76 0.71
N HIS A 228 10.45 5.03 0.26
CA HIS A 228 11.42 4.02 -0.20
C HIS A 228 10.99 3.17 -1.41
N VAL A 229 9.95 3.59 -2.14
CA VAL A 229 9.54 2.98 -3.42
C VAL A 229 9.86 3.96 -4.56
N PRO A 230 10.43 3.52 -5.70
CA PRO A 230 10.70 4.38 -6.86
C PRO A 230 9.44 4.75 -7.65
N TYR A 231 8.27 4.27 -7.22
CA TYR A 231 6.96 4.49 -7.83
C TYR A 231 6.05 5.32 -6.93
N VAL A 232 5.06 5.95 -7.56
CA VAL A 232 3.97 6.67 -6.93
C VAL A 232 2.67 6.06 -7.41
N VAL A 233 1.72 5.92 -6.49
CA VAL A 233 0.38 5.43 -6.80
C VAL A 233 -0.49 6.63 -7.16
N GLN A 234 -1.10 6.59 -8.32
CA GLN A 234 -2.12 7.55 -8.74
C GLN A 234 -3.48 6.84 -8.84
N SER A 235 -4.54 7.56 -8.53
CA SER A 235 -5.90 7.01 -8.54
C SER A 235 -6.93 8.02 -8.97
N CYS A 236 -7.99 7.56 -9.61
CA CYS A 236 -9.13 8.39 -10.01
C CYS A 236 -10.44 7.61 -9.89
N GLU A 237 -11.51 8.30 -9.55
CA GLU A 237 -12.83 7.72 -9.34
C GLU A 237 -13.77 8.08 -10.48
N ILE A 238 -14.27 7.07 -11.19
CA ILE A 238 -15.20 7.23 -12.30
C ILE A 238 -16.64 7.08 -11.77
N PRO A 239 -17.54 8.05 -12.01
CA PRO A 239 -18.95 7.90 -11.70
C PRO A 239 -19.60 6.92 -12.69
N VAL A 240 -20.40 5.99 -12.17
CA VAL A 240 -21.09 4.92 -12.92
C VAL A 240 -22.59 5.10 -12.78
N SER A 241 -23.27 5.48 -13.86
CA SER A 241 -24.70 5.81 -13.82
C SER A 241 -25.62 4.64 -14.21
N ASN A 242 -25.15 3.70 -15.02
CA ASN A 242 -25.99 2.66 -15.63
C ASN A 242 -25.26 1.31 -15.64
N SER A 243 -25.16 0.69 -14.47
CA SER A 243 -24.52 -0.61 -14.30
C SER A 243 -25.52 -1.75 -14.55
N SER A 244 -25.34 -2.45 -15.67
CA SER A 244 -25.90 -3.79 -15.89
C SER A 244 -24.80 -4.82 -15.69
N SER A 245 -25.17 -6.10 -15.56
CA SER A 245 -24.19 -7.20 -15.50
C SER A 245 -23.35 -7.34 -16.78
N GLN A 246 -23.74 -6.67 -17.87
CA GLN A 246 -23.03 -6.66 -19.15
C GLN A 246 -22.27 -5.35 -19.42
N SER A 247 -22.33 -4.39 -18.50
CA SER A 247 -21.63 -3.11 -18.67
C SER A 247 -20.12 -3.34 -18.61
N GLN A 248 -19.42 -3.02 -19.71
CA GLN A 248 -17.98 -3.20 -19.83
C GLN A 248 -17.30 -1.85 -20.09
N TYR A 249 -16.62 -1.34 -19.07
CA TYR A 249 -15.83 -0.12 -19.18
C TYR A 249 -14.46 -0.46 -19.78
N HIS A 250 -14.02 0.33 -20.76
CA HIS A 250 -12.65 0.29 -21.23
C HIS A 250 -11.87 1.43 -20.58
N VAL A 251 -10.81 1.12 -19.84
CA VAL A 251 -9.99 2.10 -19.12
C VAL A 251 -8.56 2.05 -19.62
N SER A 252 -7.95 3.21 -19.82
CA SER A 252 -6.57 3.35 -20.26
C SER A 252 -5.87 4.48 -19.52
N VAL A 253 -4.59 4.29 -19.20
CA VAL A 253 -3.75 5.33 -18.60
C VAL A 253 -2.71 5.72 -19.64
N ARG A 254 -2.59 7.03 -19.91
CA ARG A 254 -1.63 7.56 -20.90
C ARG A 254 -1.16 8.94 -20.48
N ALA A 255 -0.04 9.37 -21.07
CA ALA A 255 0.45 10.73 -20.92
C ALA A 255 -0.62 11.72 -21.38
N LYS A 256 -0.89 12.72 -20.54
CA LYS A 256 -1.80 13.81 -20.84
C LYS A 256 -1.08 14.85 -21.69
N THR A 257 -1.73 15.28 -22.77
CA THR A 257 -1.25 16.41 -23.56
C THR A 257 -1.60 17.69 -22.82
N GLU A 258 -0.60 18.36 -22.26
CA GLU A 258 -0.76 19.69 -21.69
C GLU A 258 -0.44 20.74 -22.75
N GLU A 259 -1.42 21.59 -23.04
CA GLU A 259 -1.30 22.65 -24.03
C GLU A 259 -1.33 24.00 -23.35
N LYS A 260 -0.36 24.85 -23.68
CA LYS A 260 -0.35 26.26 -23.27
C LYS A 260 -0.61 27.12 -24.49
N LEU A 261 -1.78 27.76 -24.50
CA LEU A 261 -2.07 28.78 -25.50
C LEU A 261 -1.14 29.99 -25.27
N ILE A 262 -0.22 30.23 -26.20
CA ILE A 262 0.65 31.40 -26.19
C ILE A 262 0.20 32.33 -27.29
N GLU A 263 -0.43 33.43 -26.91
CA GLU A 263 -0.79 34.50 -27.84
C GLU A 263 0.45 35.36 -28.13
N PRO A 264 1.03 35.32 -29.36
CA PRO A 264 2.30 35.98 -29.63
C PRO A 264 2.24 37.50 -29.41
N TRP A 265 1.09 38.11 -29.68
CA TRP A 265 0.87 39.55 -29.54
C TRP A 265 0.87 40.03 -28.07
N LYS A 266 0.62 39.13 -27.11
CA LYS A 266 0.74 39.41 -25.67
C LYS A 266 2.15 39.13 -25.11
N ASN A 267 2.99 38.39 -25.85
CA ASN A 267 4.28 37.88 -25.39
C ASN A 267 5.45 38.46 -26.19
N ILE A 268 5.37 39.73 -26.58
CA ILE A 268 6.39 40.42 -27.37
C ILE A 268 7.53 40.89 -26.44
N LYS A 269 8.72 40.33 -26.62
CA LYS A 269 9.95 40.84 -26.01
C LYS A 269 10.75 41.63 -27.05
N VAL A 270 10.65 42.96 -27.00
CA VAL A 270 11.45 43.85 -27.87
C VAL A 270 12.92 43.84 -27.44
N LEU A 271 13.81 43.96 -28.42
CA LEU A 271 15.24 44.13 -28.17
C LEU A 271 15.49 45.50 -27.49
N PRO A 272 16.50 45.62 -26.62
CA PRO A 272 16.85 46.89 -26.00
C PRO A 272 17.21 47.95 -27.07
N PRO A 273 16.87 49.24 -26.84
CA PRO A 273 17.19 50.31 -27.78
C PRO A 273 18.69 50.36 -28.09
N ALA A 274 19.03 50.54 -29.37
CA ALA A 274 20.43 50.56 -29.80
C ALA A 274 21.03 51.97 -29.68
N SER A 275 22.35 52.04 -29.51
CA SER A 275 23.12 53.30 -29.57
C SER A 275 22.59 54.39 -28.64
N VAL A 276 22.36 54.06 -27.37
CA VAL A 276 22.00 55.07 -26.36
C VAL A 276 23.20 56.00 -26.17
N SER A 277 23.00 57.29 -26.41
CA SER A 277 24.03 58.32 -26.27
C SER A 277 23.48 59.58 -25.63
N VAL A 278 24.35 60.35 -24.98
CA VAL A 278 24.04 61.65 -24.39
C VAL A 278 24.81 62.72 -25.13
N THR A 279 24.12 63.78 -25.56
CA THR A 279 24.74 64.95 -26.20
C THR A 279 24.33 66.22 -25.46
N MET A 280 25.26 67.17 -25.32
CA MET A 280 24.98 68.48 -24.72
C MET A 280 24.57 69.47 -25.81
N THR A 281 23.42 70.11 -25.66
CA THR A 281 22.91 71.09 -26.61
C THR A 281 23.64 72.43 -26.45
N LYS A 282 23.52 73.31 -27.45
CA LYS A 282 24.07 74.68 -27.41
C LYS A 282 23.46 75.53 -26.28
N SER A 283 22.31 75.12 -25.73
CA SER A 283 21.59 75.73 -24.61
C SER A 283 22.02 75.20 -23.22
N GLN A 284 23.08 74.38 -23.13
CA GLN A 284 23.52 73.70 -21.88
C GLN A 284 22.53 72.65 -21.34
N GLU A 285 21.64 72.11 -22.17
CA GLU A 285 20.74 71.00 -21.80
C GLU A 285 21.33 69.66 -22.24
N TYR A 286 21.02 68.58 -21.52
CA TYR A 286 21.42 67.23 -21.90
C TYR A 286 20.31 66.54 -22.69
N GLU A 287 20.64 66.05 -23.88
CA GLU A 287 19.72 65.30 -24.74
C GLU A 287 20.14 63.83 -24.78
N LEU A 288 19.22 62.94 -24.38
CA LEU A 288 19.39 61.49 -24.47
C LEU A 288 18.81 60.99 -25.79
N ARG A 289 19.63 60.28 -26.58
CA ARG A 289 19.25 59.76 -27.91
C ARG A 289 19.39 58.25 -27.93
N TRP A 290 18.47 57.58 -28.62
CA TRP A 290 18.56 56.15 -28.88
C TRP A 290 17.95 55.82 -30.24
N LYS A 291 18.37 54.70 -30.83
CA LYS A 291 17.81 54.17 -32.06
C LYS A 291 16.73 53.14 -31.71
N LYS A 292 15.50 53.41 -32.16
CA LYS A 292 14.41 52.44 -32.12
C LYS A 292 14.66 51.30 -33.11
N HIS A 293 14.21 50.10 -32.76
CA HIS A 293 14.20 48.98 -33.71
C HIS A 293 13.03 49.11 -34.68
N THR A 294 13.27 48.83 -35.96
CA THR A 294 12.21 48.78 -36.97
C THR A 294 11.44 47.48 -36.81
N LEU A 295 10.19 47.55 -36.36
CA LEU A 295 9.29 46.40 -36.32
C LEU A 295 8.60 46.27 -37.67
N LYS A 296 8.32 45.02 -38.08
CA LYS A 296 7.64 44.70 -39.35
C LYS A 296 6.25 45.33 -39.48
N TYR A 297 5.59 45.58 -38.35
CA TYR A 297 4.21 46.05 -38.30
C TYR A 297 4.14 47.43 -37.63
N ASN A 298 3.67 48.42 -38.40
CA ASN A 298 3.68 49.83 -38.01
C ASN A 298 2.66 50.18 -36.90
N PHE A 299 1.65 49.33 -36.70
CA PHE A 299 0.66 49.51 -35.64
C PHE A 299 1.19 49.16 -34.25
N ILE A 300 2.35 48.48 -34.16
CA ILE A 300 2.98 48.15 -32.87
C ILE A 300 3.71 49.40 -32.36
N LYS A 301 3.07 50.10 -31.42
CA LYS A 301 3.64 51.31 -30.80
C LYS A 301 4.69 50.93 -29.77
N GLN A 302 5.87 51.54 -29.86
CA GLN A 302 6.95 51.38 -28.88
C GLN A 302 6.86 52.52 -27.85
N ARG A 303 6.93 52.17 -26.56
CA ARG A 303 7.10 53.12 -25.45
C ARG A 303 8.46 52.88 -24.81
N TYR A 304 9.07 53.94 -24.32
CA TYR A 304 10.39 53.91 -23.71
C TYR A 304 10.30 54.38 -22.27
N GLN A 305 10.95 53.63 -21.40
CA GLN A 305 11.21 54.03 -20.02
C GLN A 305 12.67 54.46 -19.94
N VAL A 306 12.91 55.64 -19.37
CA VAL A 306 14.25 56.21 -19.23
C VAL A 306 14.52 56.39 -17.75
N GLU A 307 15.64 55.85 -17.29
CA GLU A 307 16.13 55.99 -15.93
C GLU A 307 17.53 56.60 -15.97
N TYR A 308 17.77 57.59 -15.11
CA TYR A 308 19.07 58.25 -14.97
C TYR A 308 19.32 58.57 -13.50
N TRP A 309 20.59 58.61 -13.11
CA TRP A 309 20.99 58.91 -11.73
C TRP A 309 22.34 59.62 -11.71
N LYS A 310 22.59 60.36 -10.63
CA LYS A 310 23.91 60.93 -10.35
C LYS A 310 24.83 59.81 -9.90
N ASN A 311 25.97 59.64 -10.57
CA ASN A 311 26.97 58.66 -10.16
C ASN A 311 27.47 59.00 -8.73
N ASN A 312 27.53 58.00 -7.84
CA ASN A 312 27.86 58.08 -6.40
C ASN A 312 26.74 58.41 -5.37
N GLN A 313 25.46 58.04 -5.58
CA GLN A 313 24.44 58.09 -4.50
C GLN A 313 23.63 56.81 -4.24
N TYR A 314 24.18 55.62 -4.52
CA TYR A 314 23.74 54.40 -3.84
C TYR A 314 24.95 53.52 -3.46
N LYS A 315 25.12 53.30 -2.15
CA LYS A 315 25.79 52.09 -1.65
C LYS A 315 24.99 50.90 -2.19
N LYS A 316 25.66 49.95 -2.83
CA LYS A 316 25.09 48.61 -3.07
C LYS A 316 24.56 48.10 -1.73
N VAL A 317 23.25 47.97 -1.59
CA VAL A 317 22.68 47.04 -0.62
C VAL A 317 22.84 45.68 -1.26
N SER A 318 23.85 44.97 -0.77
CA SER A 318 24.13 43.55 -1.00
C SER A 318 22.97 42.67 -0.55
#